data_AF-A0A3D5FP89-F1
#
_entry.id   AF-A0A3D5FP89-F1
#
_cell.length_a   1.000
_cell.length_b   1.000
_cell.length_c   1.000
_cell.angle_alpha   90.00
_cell.angle_beta   90.00
_cell.angle_gamma   90.00
#
_symmetry.space_group_name_H-M   'P 1'
#
loop_
_entity.id
_entity.type
_entity.pdbx_description
1 polymer ?
#
loop_
_entity_poly.entity_id
_entity_poly.type
_entity_poly.pdbx_seq_one_letter_code
_entity_poly.pdbx_strand_id
1 'polypeptide(L)'
;MGRRTTDEIVAKTLVPHLPTKAYRNINFLTGTKARTLRILAEYLEHEARFEREDVDSTIVFFGSARRGSGRPRRGEKSGGGTF
;
A
#
# COMPACT_ATOMS: atom_id res chain seq x y z
N MET A 1 -48.88 -4.22 14.14
CA MET A 1 -47.79 -4.49 15.11
C MET A 1 -47.38 -5.94 14.94
N GLY A 2 -46.44 -6.19 14.01
CA GLY A 2 -46.10 -7.56 13.58
C GLY A 2 -45.32 -8.31 14.67
N ARG A 3 -45.86 -9.44 15.14
CA ARG A 3 -45.13 -10.36 16.00
C ARG A 3 -43.96 -10.90 15.18
N ARG A 4 -42.73 -10.65 15.62
CA ARG A 4 -41.53 -11.24 15.02
C ARG A 4 -41.68 -12.75 15.08
N THR A 5 -41.47 -13.42 13.96
CA THR A 5 -41.65 -14.87 13.79
C THR A 5 -40.73 -15.59 14.77
N THR A 6 -41.21 -16.66 15.40
CA THR A 6 -40.46 -17.42 16.41
C THR A 6 -39.06 -17.84 15.90
N ASP A 7 -38.96 -18.10 14.59
CA ASP A 7 -37.73 -18.46 13.89
C ASP A 7 -36.68 -17.33 13.89
N GLU A 8 -37.09 -16.06 13.82
CA GLU A 8 -36.16 -14.92 13.87
C GLU A 8 -35.55 -14.73 15.26
N ILE A 9 -36.35 -14.99 16.31
CA ILE A 9 -35.89 -14.93 17.70
C ILE A 9 -34.91 -16.08 17.96
N VAL A 10 -35.28 -17.28 17.52
CA VAL A 10 -34.45 -18.49 17.64
C VAL A 10 -33.14 -18.33 16.88
N ALA A 11 -33.15 -17.79 15.65
CA ALA A 11 -31.93 -17.53 14.88
C ALA A 11 -31.02 -16.48 15.55
N LYS A 12 -31.59 -15.42 16.14
CA LYS A 12 -30.80 -14.41 16.85
C LYS A 12 -30.23 -14.91 18.18
N THR A 13 -30.90 -15.86 18.83
CA THR A 13 -30.47 -16.44 20.11
C THR A 13 -29.53 -17.63 19.96
N LEU A 14 -29.66 -18.43 18.88
CA LEU A 14 -28.84 -19.62 18.63
C LEU A 14 -27.50 -19.33 17.94
N VAL A 15 -27.35 -18.18 17.27
CA VAL A 15 -26.05 -17.79 16.73
C VAL A 15 -25.30 -17.08 17.86
N PRO A 16 -24.30 -17.73 18.50
CA PRO A 16 -23.48 -17.04 19.49
C PRO A 16 -22.91 -15.79 18.84
N HIS A 17 -22.88 -14.68 19.57
CA HIS A 17 -22.31 -13.42 19.11
C HIS A 17 -20.81 -13.64 18.88
N LEU A 18 -20.47 -14.17 17.71
CA LEU A 18 -19.11 -14.49 17.32
C LEU A 18 -18.34 -13.17 17.28
N PRO A 19 -17.14 -13.13 17.86
CA PRO A 19 -16.33 -11.93 17.80
C PRO A 19 -16.10 -11.54 16.34
N THR A 20 -16.16 -10.24 16.05
CA THR A 20 -15.84 -9.71 14.72
C THR A 20 -14.48 -10.23 14.29
N LYS A 21 -14.43 -10.89 13.12
CA LYS A 21 -13.17 -11.38 12.55
C LYS A 21 -12.13 -10.26 12.51
N ALA A 22 -10.90 -10.55 12.94
CA ALA A 22 -9.87 -9.54 13.14
C ALA A 22 -9.59 -8.69 11.88
N TYR A 23 -9.61 -9.29 10.69
CA TYR A 23 -9.42 -8.59 9.41
C TYR A 23 -10.58 -7.65 9.02
N ARG A 24 -11.69 -7.65 9.76
CA ARG A 24 -12.81 -6.70 9.60
C ARG A 24 -12.81 -5.62 10.68
N ASN A 25 -11.91 -5.69 11.67
CA ASN A 25 -11.82 -4.72 12.74
C ASN A 25 -10.80 -3.64 12.37
N ILE A 26 -11.27 -2.47 11.94
CA ILE A 26 -10.40 -1.37 11.52
C ILE A 26 -9.49 -0.86 12.64
N ASN A 27 -10.00 -0.82 13.88
CA ASN A 27 -9.22 -0.38 15.04
C ASN A 27 -8.04 -1.33 15.32
N PHE A 28 -8.23 -2.63 15.08
CA PHE A 28 -7.13 -3.59 15.15
C PHE A 28 -6.13 -3.38 14.01
N LEU A 29 -6.61 -3.26 12.76
CA LEU A 29 -5.77 -3.14 11.56
C LEU A 29 -4.90 -1.89 11.53
N THR A 30 -5.38 -0.76 12.06
CA THR A 30 -4.61 0.48 12.17
C THR A 30 -3.66 0.49 13.36
N GLY A 31 -3.85 -0.40 14.33
CA GLY A 31 -3.03 -0.50 15.54
C GLY A 31 -1.62 -1.06 15.31
N THR A 32 -0.82 -1.02 16.39
CA THR A 32 0.57 -1.50 16.38
C THR A 32 0.67 -3.00 16.13
N LYS A 33 -0.26 -3.79 16.69
CA LYS A 33 -0.25 -5.26 16.58
C LYS A 33 -0.50 -5.76 15.15
N ALA A 34 -1.20 -4.98 14.33
CA ALA A 34 -1.43 -5.30 12.92
C ALA A 34 -0.37 -4.71 11.97
N ARG A 35 0.70 -4.09 12.48
CA ARG A 35 1.77 -3.52 11.63
C ARG A 35 2.34 -4.54 10.65
N THR A 36 2.60 -5.76 11.11
CA THR A 36 3.13 -6.84 10.25
C THR A 36 2.18 -7.16 9.11
N LEU A 37 0.86 -7.17 9.37
CA LEU A 37 -0.15 -7.38 8.33
C LEU A 37 -0.12 -6.26 7.28
N ARG A 38 0.04 -5.00 7.70
CA ARG A 38 0.14 -3.86 6.77
C ARG A 38 1.41 -3.95 5.91
N ILE A 39 2.56 -4.27 6.49
CA ILE A 39 3.80 -4.45 5.72
C ILE A 39 3.61 -5.55 4.66
N LEU A 40 3.02 -6.68 5.05
CA LEU A 40 2.73 -7.76 4.11
C LEU A 40 1.73 -7.34 3.03
N ALA A 41 0.69 -6.58 3.40
CA ALA A 41 -0.30 -6.08 2.45
C ALA A 41 0.33 -5.14 1.40
N GLU A 42 1.22 -4.22 1.82
CA GLU A 42 1.94 -3.34 0.89
C GLU A 42 2.83 -4.14 -0.08
N TYR A 43 3.44 -5.23 0.39
CA TYR A 43 4.22 -6.10 -0.48
C TYR A 43 3.35 -6.83 -1.51
N LEU A 44 2.29 -7.51 -1.04
CA LEU A 44 1.44 -8.35 -1.88
C LEU A 44 0.58 -7.53 -2.86
N GLU A 45 0.13 -6.34 -2.48
CA GLU A 45 -0.66 -5.50 -3.41
C GLU A 45 0.19 -5.06 -4.59
N HIS A 46 1.44 -4.65 -4.36
CA HIS A 46 2.35 -4.24 -5.41
C HIS A 46 2.72 -5.41 -6.34
N GLU A 47 3.02 -6.58 -5.76
CA GLU A 47 3.26 -7.81 -6.53
C GLU A 47 2.06 -8.16 -7.42
N ALA A 48 0.86 -8.24 -6.83
CA ALA A 48 -0.37 -8.54 -7.57
C ALA A 48 -0.69 -7.49 -8.65
N ARG A 49 -0.25 -6.23 -8.45
CA ARG A 49 -0.39 -5.18 -9.46
C ARG A 49 0.58 -5.40 -10.62
N PHE A 50 1.84 -5.75 -10.36
CA PHE A 50 2.80 -6.04 -11.43
C PHE A 50 2.39 -7.25 -12.25
N GLU A 51 1.89 -8.31 -11.61
CA GLU A 51 1.38 -9.50 -12.30
C GLU A 51 0.21 -9.18 -13.22
N ARG A 52 -0.73 -8.32 -12.78
CA ARG A 52 -1.89 -7.91 -13.60
C ARG A 52 -1.50 -7.09 -14.83
N GLU A 53 -0.39 -6.37 -14.74
CA GLU A 53 0.11 -5.49 -15.81
C GLU A 53 1.23 -6.14 -16.63
N ASP A 54 1.50 -7.44 -16.44
CA ASP A 54 2.52 -8.22 -17.17
C ASP A 54 3.94 -7.62 -17.07
N VAL A 55 4.28 -7.05 -15.90
CA VAL A 55 5.56 -6.37 -15.66
C VAL A 55 6.59 -7.36 -15.12
N ASP A 56 7.25 -8.10 -16.01
CA ASP A 56 8.27 -9.10 -15.64
C ASP A 56 9.72 -8.56 -15.70
N SER A 57 9.95 -7.53 -16.50
CA SER A 57 11.29 -6.98 -16.78
C SER A 57 11.43 -5.55 -16.27
N THR A 58 12.09 -5.38 -15.12
CA THR A 58 12.25 -4.07 -14.47
C THR A 58 13.70 -3.61 -14.47
N ILE A 59 13.96 -2.39 -14.97
CA ILE A 59 15.24 -1.69 -14.80
C ILE A 59 15.05 -0.61 -13.72
N VAL A 60 15.76 -0.75 -12.59
CA VAL A 60 15.67 0.19 -11.46
C VAL A 60 16.82 1.19 -11.51
N PHE A 61 16.49 2.49 -11.60
CA PHE A 61 17.46 3.57 -11.50
C PHE A 61 17.41 4.22 -10.11
N PHE A 62 18.57 4.47 -9.52
CA PHE A 62 18.70 5.21 -8.27
C PHE A 62 19.42 6.54 -8.50
N GLY A 63 19.03 7.58 -7.78
CA GLY A 63 19.63 8.90 -7.89
C GLY A 63 19.37 9.76 -6.66
N SER A 64 20.19 10.80 -6.47
CA SER A 64 19.98 11.74 -5.37
C SER A 64 18.68 12.54 -5.58
N ALA A 65 17.75 12.41 -4.63
CA ALA A 65 16.51 13.20 -4.58
C ALA A 65 16.75 14.72 -4.48
N ARG A 66 17.99 15.13 -4.18
CA ARG A 66 18.37 16.54 -4.02
C ARG A 66 18.97 17.16 -5.28
N ARG A 67 19.07 16.42 -6.39
CA ARG A 67 19.52 17.00 -7.65
C ARG A 67 18.47 17.99 -8.15
N GLY A 68 18.73 19.29 -7.94
CA GLY A 68 17.98 20.35 -8.61
C GLY A 68 18.19 20.27 -10.13
N SER A 69 17.27 20.87 -10.89
CA SER A 69 17.40 20.98 -12.35
C SER A 69 18.77 21.56 -12.66
N GLY A 70 19.64 20.76 -13.28
CA GLY A 70 20.98 21.19 -13.64
C GLY A 70 20.84 22.37 -14.59
N ARG A 71 20.96 23.60 -14.09
CA ARG A 71 21.29 24.70 -14.99
C ARG A 71 22.62 24.29 -15.64
N PRO A 72 22.73 24.33 -16.98
CA PRO A 72 24.04 24.15 -17.61
C PRO A 72 24.98 25.15 -16.95
N ARG A 73 26.12 24.67 -16.42
CA ARG A 73 27.16 25.56 -15.91
C ARG A 73 27.63 26.39 -17.11
N ARG A 74 27.14 27.62 -17.21
CA ARG A 74 27.57 28.57 -18.24
C ARG A 74 28.98 29.01 -17.89
N GLY A 75 29.95 28.59 -18.72
CA GLY A 75 31.29 29.15 -18.73
C GLY A 75 32.35 28.23 -18.14
N GLU A 76 32.75 27.23 -18.90
CA GLU A 76 34.16 26.86 -18.96
C GLU A 76 34.69 27.49 -20.26
N LYS A 77 35.13 28.75 -20.17
CA LYS A 77 35.96 29.33 -21.24
C LYS A 77 37.30 28.62 -21.14
N SER A 78 37.51 27.61 -21.98
CA SER A 78 38.84 27.12 -22.30
C SER A 78 39.67 28.34 -22.72
N GLY A 79 40.66 28.68 -21.89
CA GLY A 79 41.62 29.73 -22.16
C GLY A 79 42.30 29.50 -23.51
N GLY A 80 42.64 30.60 -24.16
CA GLY A 80 43.31 30.58 -25.46
C GLY A 80 44.61 29.79 -25.44
N GLY A 81 44.83 29.06 -26.52
CA GLY A 81 46.13 28.60 -26.97
C GLY A 81 46.18 28.84 -28.48
N THR A 82 46.87 29.90 -28.87
CA THR A 82 47.42 30.05 -30.21
C THR A 82 48.31 28.84 -30.49
N PHE A 83 48.01 28.07 -31.54
CA PHE A 83 48.91 27.62 -32.61
C PHE A 83 48.06 27.05 -33.74
#